data_AF-A0A9J6G2R5-F1
#
_entry.id   AF-A0A9J6G2R5-F1
#
_cell.length_a   1.000
_cell.length_b   1.000
_cell.length_c   1.000
_cell.angle_alpha   90.00
_cell.angle_beta   90.00
_cell.angle_gamma   90.00
#
_symmetry.space_group_name_H-M   'P 1'
#
loop_
_entity.id
_entity.type
_entity.pdbx_description
1 polymer ?
#
loop_
_entity_poly.entity_id
_entity_poly.type
_entity_poly.pdbx_seq_one_letter_code
_entity_poly.pdbx_strand_id
1 'polypeptide(L)'
;MAPGEPDLNANADAAFLLRFLRVRKYNVDLALQSIRNYYRNRAAGTSLYNDFLPSKTPPHARRLVMVLPNTDVCGRPVFICRPGK
;
A
#
# COMPACT_ATOMS: atom_id res chain seq x y z
N MET A 1 18.22 21.29 4.31
CA MET A 1 17.69 20.46 3.20
C MET A 1 18.35 19.09 3.34
N ALA A 2 17.63 18.08 3.83
CA ALA A 2 18.21 16.76 4.03
C ALA A 2 18.67 16.18 2.68
N PRO A 3 19.85 15.55 2.58
CA PRO A 3 20.30 14.94 1.33
C PRO A 3 19.25 13.91 0.89
N GLY A 4 18.71 14.08 -0.32
CA GLY A 4 17.76 13.12 -0.88
C GLY A 4 18.41 11.76 -0.97
N GLU A 5 17.71 10.69 -0.56
CA GLU A 5 18.16 9.32 -0.81
C GLU A 5 18.06 9.06 -2.32
N PRO A 6 19.18 9.05 -3.06
CA PRO A 6 19.14 9.01 -4.52
C PRO A 6 18.62 7.67 -5.06
N ASP A 7 18.64 6.63 -4.23
CA ASP A 7 18.18 5.28 -4.57
C ASP A 7 16.67 5.09 -4.39
N LEU A 8 16.00 6.00 -3.68
CA LEU A 8 14.57 5.94 -3.48
C LEU A 8 13.89 6.61 -4.68
N ASN A 9 13.77 5.87 -5.79
CA ASN A 9 13.01 6.29 -6.97
C ASN A 9 11.50 6.30 -6.66
N ALA A 10 11.10 7.21 -5.76
CA ALA A 10 9.76 7.32 -5.24
C ALA A 10 8.87 8.05 -6.24
N ASN A 11 7.62 7.60 -6.35
CA ASN A 11 6.61 8.33 -7.10
C ASN A 11 6.39 9.69 -6.43
N ALA A 12 6.61 10.77 -7.18
CA ALA A 12 6.45 12.14 -6.71
C ALA A 12 5.04 12.71 -7.01
N ASP A 13 4.14 11.91 -7.58
CA ASP A 13 2.75 12.31 -7.83
C ASP A 13 2.05 12.76 -6.53
N ALA A 14 1.33 13.88 -6.61
CA ALA A 14 0.69 14.48 -5.45
C ALA A 14 -0.34 13.54 -4.81
N ALA A 15 -1.14 12.83 -5.59
CA ALA A 15 -2.14 11.91 -5.07
C ALA A 15 -1.52 10.68 -4.38
N PHE A 16 -0.34 10.24 -4.83
CA PHE A 16 0.46 9.23 -4.13
C PHE A 16 1.00 9.76 -2.79
N LEU A 17 1.69 10.90 -2.80
CA LEU A 17 2.31 11.48 -1.58
C LEU A 17 1.26 11.83 -0.51
N LEU A 18 0.08 12.32 -0.92
CA LEU A 18 -1.02 12.65 -0.01
C LEU A 18 -1.50 11.46 0.81
N ARG A 19 -1.39 10.22 0.32
CA ARG A 19 -1.79 9.02 1.09
C ARG A 19 -0.97 8.87 2.36
N PHE A 20 0.35 9.11 2.26
CA PHE A 20 1.28 9.02 3.39
C PHE A 20 1.10 10.18 4.36
N LEU A 21 0.93 11.40 3.83
CA LEU A 21 0.68 12.59 4.64
C LEU A 21 -0.61 12.45 5.46
N ARG A 22 -1.71 11.99 4.86
CA ARG A 22 -3.00 11.81 5.55
C ARG A 22 -2.90 10.85 6.74
N VAL A 23 -2.24 9.70 6.57
CA VAL A 23 -2.06 8.70 7.64
C VAL A 23 -1.19 9.25 8.78
N ARG A 24 -0.29 10.18 8.50
CA ARG A 24 0.61 10.81 9.48
C ARG A 24 0.18 12.19 9.94
N LYS A 25 -1.09 12.57 9.71
CA LYS A 25 -1.63 13.89 10.09
C LYS A 25 -0.75 15.05 9.58
N TYR A 26 -0.24 14.91 8.35
CA TYR A 26 0.64 15.86 7.66
C TYR A 26 2.00 16.10 8.33
N ASN A 27 2.44 15.25 9.26
CA ASN A 27 3.81 15.25 9.73
C ASN A 27 4.74 14.74 8.60
N VAL A 28 5.57 15.64 8.07
CA VAL A 28 6.42 15.39 6.89
C VAL A 28 7.47 14.33 7.17
N ASP A 29 8.16 14.38 8.31
CA ASP A 29 9.23 13.44 8.65
C ASP A 29 8.69 12.01 8.80
N LEU A 30 7.55 11.85 9.49
CA LEU A 30 6.89 10.56 9.64
C LEU A 30 6.31 10.03 8.31
N ALA A 31 5.84 10.93 7.45
CA ALA A 31 5.37 10.57 6.11
C ALA A 31 6.52 10.07 5.25
N LEU A 32 7.65 10.79 5.24
CA LEU A 32 8.87 10.38 4.54
C LEU A 32 9.37 9.01 5.02
N GLN A 33 9.39 8.78 6.34
CA GLN A 33 9.75 7.47 6.90
C GLN A 33 8.79 6.37 6.45
N SER A 34 7.49 6.67 6.32
CA SER A 34 6.51 5.71 5.83
C SER A 34 6.72 5.38 4.34
N ILE A 35 7.12 6.36 3.53
CA ILE A 35 7.46 6.15 2.11
C ILE A 35 8.70 5.27 1.99
N ARG A 36 9.76 5.54 2.78
CA ARG A 36 10.97 4.68 2.81
C ARG A 36 10.62 3.24 3.14
N ASN A 37 9.80 3.03 4.18
CA ASN A 37 9.36 1.69 4.57
C ASN A 37 8.53 1.00 3.46
N TYR A 38 7.66 1.75 2.77
CA TYR A 38 6.89 1.23 1.64
C TYR A 38 7.79 0.67 0.53
N TYR A 39 8.81 1.41 0.11
CA TYR A 39 9.75 0.95 -0.92
C TYR A 39 10.66 -0.18 -0.44
N ARG A 40 11.14 -0.14 0.80
CA ARG A 40 11.91 -1.26 1.39
C ARG A 40 11.11 -2.56 1.39
N ASN A 41 9.84 -2.51 1.79
CA ASN A 41 8.96 -3.68 1.75
C ASN A 41 8.74 -4.17 0.31
N ARG A 42 8.62 -3.26 -0.65
CA ARG A 42 8.46 -3.61 -2.06
C ARG A 42 9.71 -4.26 -2.65
N ALA A 43 10.89 -3.77 -2.28
CA ALA A 43 12.18 -4.36 -2.65
C ALA A 43 12.41 -5.73 -1.99
N ALA A 44 12.05 -5.89 -0.73
CA ALA A 44 12.16 -7.17 -0.02
C ALA A 44 11.19 -8.24 -0.55
N GLY A 45 10.01 -7.81 -1.02
CA GLY A 45 8.97 -8.69 -1.55
C GLY A 45 8.95 -8.80 -3.07
N THR A 46 10.10 -8.74 -3.76
CA THR A 46 10.15 -8.75 -5.24
C THR A 46 9.37 -9.89 -5.86
N SER A 47 9.38 -11.08 -5.27
CA SER A 47 8.60 -12.25 -5.75
C SER A 47 7.08 -12.01 -5.76
N LEU A 48 6.56 -11.17 -4.86
CA LEU A 48 5.14 -10.81 -4.78
C LEU A 48 4.79 -9.66 -5.73
N TYR A 49 5.69 -8.68 -5.86
CA TYR A 49 5.44 -7.45 -6.62
C TYR A 49 5.86 -7.55 -8.10
N ASN A 50 6.63 -8.57 -8.48
CA ASN A 50 6.95 -8.86 -9.88
C ASN A 50 5.69 -9.35 -10.61
N ASP A 51 5.36 -8.75 -11.75
CA ASP A 51 4.11 -9.02 -12.49
C ASP A 51 2.84 -8.98 -11.61
N PHE A 52 2.74 -8.00 -10.72
CA PHE A 52 1.59 -7.80 -9.81
C PHE A 52 0.31 -7.35 -10.54
N LEU A 53 -0.21 -8.22 -11.40
CA LEU A 53 -1.38 -8.03 -12.24
C LEU A 53 -2.52 -8.94 -11.77
N PRO A 54 -3.80 -8.50 -11.86
CA PRO A 54 -4.95 -9.33 -11.51
C PRO A 54 -5.01 -10.65 -12.28
N SER A 55 -4.54 -10.65 -13.54
CA SER A 55 -4.50 -11.83 -14.39
C SER A 55 -3.55 -12.92 -13.88
N LYS A 56 -2.48 -12.52 -13.20
CA LYS A 56 -1.45 -13.42 -12.64
C LYS A 56 -1.76 -13.89 -11.22
N THR A 57 -2.80 -13.33 -10.57
CA THR A 57 -3.22 -13.76 -9.24
C THR A 57 -3.79 -15.19 -9.26
N PRO A 58 -3.30 -16.11 -8.40
CA PRO A 58 -3.78 -17.49 -8.33
C PRO A 58 -5.29 -17.57 -8.08
N PRO A 59 -6.03 -18.52 -8.69
CA PRO A 59 -7.48 -18.63 -8.51
C PRO A 59 -7.94 -18.72 -7.05
N HIS A 60 -7.17 -19.41 -6.21
CA HIS A 60 -7.49 -19.54 -4.77
C HIS A 60 -7.34 -18.20 -4.02
N ALA A 61 -6.37 -17.36 -4.38
CA ALA A 61 -6.15 -16.07 -3.75
C ALA A 61 -7.25 -15.04 -4.09
N ARG A 62 -7.90 -15.18 -5.25
CA ARG A 62 -8.98 -14.26 -5.70
C ARG A 62 -10.21 -14.27 -4.80
N ARG A 63 -10.43 -15.36 -4.04
CA ARG A 63 -11.56 -15.49 -3.10
C ARG A 63 -11.15 -15.37 -1.64
N LEU A 64 -9.86 -15.14 -1.39
CA LEU A 64 -9.30 -15.06 -0.04
C LEU A 64 -9.73 -13.77 0.65
N VAL A 65 -9.73 -12.65 -0.07
CA VAL A 65 -10.09 -11.33 0.47
C VAL A 65 -11.15 -10.69 -0.42
N MET A 66 -12.23 -10.22 0.18
CA MET A 66 -13.31 -9.48 -0.49
C MET A 66 -13.49 -8.12 0.17
N VAL A 67 -13.82 -7.11 -0.61
CA VAL A 67 -14.18 -5.77 -0.13
C VAL A 67 -15.70 -5.66 -0.15
N LEU A 68 -16.31 -5.32 0.98
CA LEU A 68 -17.75 -5.06 1.02
C LEU A 68 -18.08 -3.74 0.31
N PRO A 69 -19.25 -3.65 -0.36
CA PRO A 69 -19.67 -2.41 -1.03
C PRO A 69 -19.94 -1.27 -0.05
N ASN A 70 -20.37 -1.60 1.18
CA ASN A 70 -20.68 -0.63 2.22
C ASN A 70 -19.54 -0.54 3.22
N THR A 71 -19.28 0.67 3.69
CA THR A 71 -18.36 0.94 4.80
C THR A 71 -19.02 0.65 6.14
N ASP A 72 -18.22 0.58 7.20
CA ASP A 72 -18.75 0.54 8.56
C ASP A 72 -19.34 1.90 9.01
N VAL A 73 -19.83 1.95 10.25
CA VAL A 73 -20.42 3.16 10.86
C VAL A 73 -19.46 4.35 10.96
N CYS A 74 -18.16 4.13 10.83
CA CYS A 74 -17.13 5.17 10.85
C CYS A 74 -16.62 5.50 9.43
N GLY A 75 -17.24 4.97 8.37
CA GLY A 75 -16.83 5.18 6.99
C GLY A 75 -15.59 4.39 6.57
N ARG A 76 -15.18 3.36 7.31
CA ARG A 76 -14.00 2.54 7.00
C ARG A 76 -14.36 1.42 6.01
N PRO A 77 -13.54 1.17 4.97
CA PRO A 77 -13.71 0.01 4.10
C PRO A 77 -13.62 -1.30 4.90
N VAL A 78 -14.55 -2.22 4.67
CA VAL A 78 -14.58 -3.51 5.35
C VAL A 78 -14.05 -4.60 4.42
N PHE A 79 -12.99 -5.29 4.86
CA PHE A 79 -12.42 -6.44 4.19
C PHE A 79 -12.84 -7.72 4.91
N ILE A 80 -13.32 -8.72 4.16
CA ILE A 80 -13.57 -10.07 4.67
C ILE A 80 -12.46 -10.97 4.15
N CYS A 81 -11.72 -11.59 5.06
CA CYS A 81 -10.79 -12.66 4.74
C CYS A 81 -11.46 -14.02 4.97
N ARG A 82 -11.55 -14.85 3.93
CA ARG A 82 -12.06 -16.23 3.99
C ARG A 82 -10.96 -17.20 3.56
N PRO A 83 -10.12 -17.68 4.50
CA PRO A 83 -9.01 -18.58 4.20
C PRO A 83 -9.43 -20.00 3.75
N GLY A 84 -10.70 -20.36 3.88
CA GLY A 84 -11.26 -21.64 3.45
C GLY A 84 -12.77 -21.70 3.72
N LYS A 85 -13.42 -22.80 3.31
CA LYS A 85 -14.71 -23.21 3.88
C LYS A 85 -14.49 -23.64 5.33
#